data_AF-A0A6J6ELW7-F1
#
_entry.id   AF-A0A6J6ELW7-F1
#
_cell.length_a   1.000
_cell.length_b   1.000
_cell.length_c   1.000
_cell.angle_alpha   90.00
_cell.angle_beta   90.00
_cell.angle_gamma   90.00
#
_symmetry.space_group_name_H-M   'P 1'
#
loop_
_entity.id
_entity.type
_entity.pdbx_description
1 polymer ?
#
loop_
_entity_poly.entity_id
_entity_poly.type
_entity_poly.pdbx_seq_one_letter_code
_entity_poly.pdbx_strand_id
1 'polypeptide(L)'
;MTTVLAIDTSTSRTSVALIAGDKVLFNEFHLDPLAHGEVLPVLVEKALKLNVGIDLIAVGMGPGPFTGLRVGIAFAQSLALGMNVKWHGVCSLDAMAFNLAEQKDEKDFIVSTDARRKERFWARYENGKRVNEPQVGKSDEIEKFGVKVFNEGDYYPDPIAMAKIALSNTSIDQPIYVRKPDAHPLPENVKFREFTAIDLVPAVAIEKAVYAKSGWTSGQFKEEFAKAPKNAYYIAAESNGELIGYAGIYYLSEFADIHTITVSADHRRKGIGREFLKRLINWARVKKAGAIMLEVRAGNEEALPLYIESGFTEISRRQNYYGPGLTAIIMRKEL
;
A
#
# COMPACT_ATOMS: atom_id res chain seq x y z
N MET A 1 -24.34 -24.00 -24.91
CA MET A 1 -22.92 -23.60 -24.78
C MET A 1 -22.90 -22.40 -23.88
N THR A 2 -22.03 -22.37 -22.88
CA THR A 2 -21.91 -21.22 -21.97
C THR A 2 -21.11 -20.13 -22.64
N THR A 3 -21.63 -18.90 -22.63
CA THR A 3 -20.93 -17.70 -23.10
C THR A 3 -20.41 -16.91 -21.91
N VAL A 4 -19.11 -16.66 -21.89
CA VAL A 4 -18.41 -16.00 -20.79
C VAL A 4 -17.82 -14.67 -21.26
N LEU A 5 -18.16 -13.58 -20.56
CA LEU A 5 -17.46 -12.30 -20.68
C LEU A 5 -16.38 -12.26 -19.60
N ALA A 6 -15.11 -12.27 -19.98
CA ALA A 6 -13.97 -12.22 -19.07
C ALA A 6 -13.37 -10.81 -19.01
N ILE A 7 -13.09 -10.32 -17.79
CA ILE A 7 -12.59 -8.98 -17.52
C ILE A 7 -11.41 -9.07 -16.55
N ASP A 8 -10.28 -8.45 -16.88
CA ASP A 8 -9.17 -8.26 -15.93
C ASP A 8 -8.65 -6.82 -15.98
N THR A 9 -8.44 -6.25 -14.79
CA THR A 9 -7.85 -4.92 -14.55
C THR A 9 -6.78 -4.99 -13.45
N SER A 10 -6.21 -6.17 -13.20
CA SER A 10 -5.30 -6.37 -12.07
C SER A 10 -3.86 -5.94 -12.38
N THR A 11 -3.57 -5.59 -13.62
CA THR A 11 -2.23 -5.23 -14.11
C THR A 11 -2.26 -3.88 -14.82
N SER A 12 -1.13 -3.46 -15.39
CA SER A 12 -1.09 -2.32 -16.34
C SER A 12 -1.91 -2.54 -17.62
N ARG A 13 -2.38 -3.77 -17.86
CA ARG A 13 -3.24 -4.14 -18.98
C ARG A 13 -4.69 -4.33 -18.53
N THR A 14 -5.58 -3.51 -19.06
CA THR A 14 -7.03 -3.77 -18.99
C THR A 14 -7.39 -4.69 -20.16
N SER A 15 -8.03 -5.82 -19.89
CA SER A 15 -8.36 -6.81 -20.93
C SER A 15 -9.80 -7.30 -20.82
N VAL A 16 -10.41 -7.53 -21.98
CA VAL A 16 -11.79 -8.03 -22.10
C VAL A 16 -11.83 -9.08 -23.22
N ALA A 17 -12.44 -10.22 -22.94
CA ALA A 17 -12.75 -11.22 -23.96
C ALA A 17 -14.19 -11.72 -23.83
N LEU A 18 -14.78 -12.10 -24.96
CA LEU A 18 -16.07 -12.78 -25.04
C LEU A 18 -15.86 -14.15 -25.69
N ILE A 19 -16.20 -15.21 -24.97
CA ILE A 19 -15.96 -16.59 -25.39
C ILE A 19 -17.30 -17.35 -25.38
N ALA A 20 -17.65 -18.04 -26.46
CA ALA A 20 -18.83 -18.92 -26.52
C ALA A 20 -18.38 -20.38 -26.75
N GLY A 21 -18.46 -21.21 -25.71
CA GLY A 21 -17.83 -22.54 -25.72
C GLY A 21 -16.31 -22.42 -25.91
N ASP A 22 -15.77 -23.00 -26.97
CA ASP A 22 -14.34 -22.90 -27.32
C ASP A 22 -14.02 -21.75 -28.30
N LYS A 23 -15.04 -21.02 -28.76
CA LYS A 23 -14.87 -19.97 -29.76
C LYS A 23 -14.67 -18.61 -29.11
N VAL A 24 -13.51 -18.00 -29.37
CA VAL A 24 -13.24 -16.60 -29.01
C VAL A 24 -13.96 -15.70 -30.00
N LEU A 25 -14.90 -14.89 -29.51
CA LEU A 25 -15.70 -13.95 -30.29
C LEU A 25 -15.14 -12.53 -30.24
N PHE A 26 -14.56 -12.15 -29.10
CA PHE A 26 -13.92 -10.86 -28.86
C PHE A 26 -12.70 -11.06 -27.96
N ASN A 27 -11.61 -10.36 -28.24
CA ASN A 27 -10.43 -10.32 -27.36
C ASN A 27 -9.65 -9.03 -27.66
N GLU A 28 -9.83 -8.02 -26.81
CA GLU A 28 -9.07 -6.77 -26.89
C GLU A 28 -8.50 -6.40 -25.53
N PHE A 29 -7.45 -5.60 -25.56
CA PHE A 29 -6.83 -5.06 -24.37
C PHE A 29 -6.34 -3.63 -24.61
N HIS A 30 -6.02 -2.95 -23.51
CA HIS A 30 -5.37 -1.65 -23.53
C HIS A 30 -4.27 -1.60 -22.46
N LEU A 31 -3.12 -1.05 -22.84
CA LEU A 31 -1.93 -0.90 -21.99
C LEU A 31 -1.83 0.53 -21.50
N ASP A 32 -2.44 0.79 -20.35
CA ASP A 32 -2.24 2.01 -19.57
C ASP A 32 -2.68 1.73 -18.12
N PRO A 33 -1.75 1.73 -17.15
CA PRO A 33 -2.09 1.44 -15.75
C PRO A 33 -3.04 2.46 -15.12
N LEU A 34 -3.20 3.66 -15.70
CA LEU A 34 -4.02 4.74 -15.17
C LEU A 34 -5.40 4.84 -15.85
N ALA A 35 -5.58 4.25 -17.03
CA ALA A 35 -6.80 4.42 -17.84
C ALA A 35 -7.89 3.35 -17.61
N HIS A 36 -7.69 2.41 -16.68
CA HIS A 36 -8.60 1.27 -16.46
C HIS A 36 -10.06 1.69 -16.22
N GLY A 37 -10.33 2.82 -15.57
CA GLY A 37 -11.68 3.35 -15.35
C GLY A 37 -12.37 3.85 -16.62
N GLU A 38 -11.62 4.44 -17.55
CA GLU A 38 -12.16 5.00 -18.79
C GLU A 38 -12.25 3.95 -19.89
N VAL A 39 -11.28 3.03 -19.93
CA VAL A 39 -11.14 2.07 -21.04
C VAL A 39 -11.97 0.81 -20.85
N LEU A 40 -12.15 0.32 -19.61
CA LEU A 40 -12.91 -0.90 -19.36
C LEU A 40 -14.35 -0.82 -19.95
N PRO A 41 -15.15 0.24 -19.71
CA PRO A 41 -16.48 0.35 -20.29
C PRO A 41 -16.46 0.32 -21.82
N VAL A 42 -15.47 0.95 -22.45
CA VAL A 42 -15.33 1.01 -23.91
C VAL A 42 -15.05 -0.37 -24.50
N LEU A 43 -14.14 -1.15 -23.90
CA LEU A 43 -13.85 -2.51 -24.36
C LEU A 43 -15.06 -3.43 -24.19
N VAL A 44 -15.77 -3.31 -23.08
CA VAL A 44 -17.00 -4.09 -22.84
C VAL A 44 -18.09 -3.69 -23.85
N GLU A 45 -18.31 -2.41 -24.11
CA GLU A 45 -19.29 -1.96 -25.11
C GLU A 45 -19.01 -2.55 -26.50
N LYS A 46 -17.74 -2.60 -26.92
CA LYS A 46 -17.35 -3.25 -28.18
C LYS A 46 -17.70 -4.74 -28.20
N ALA A 47 -17.42 -5.46 -27.11
CA ALA A 47 -17.79 -6.87 -27.00
C ALA A 47 -19.31 -7.07 -27.09
N LEU A 48 -20.09 -6.20 -26.43
CA LEU A 48 -21.56 -6.29 -26.40
C LEU A 48 -22.20 -5.98 -27.76
N LYS A 49 -21.56 -5.19 -28.64
CA LYS A 49 -22.04 -4.94 -30.02
C LYS A 49 -22.14 -6.19 -30.88
N LEU A 50 -21.51 -7.30 -30.48
CA LEU A 50 -21.66 -8.59 -31.14
C LEU A 50 -23.06 -9.21 -30.92
N ASN A 51 -23.87 -8.67 -30.00
CA ASN A 51 -25.25 -9.09 -29.73
C ASN A 51 -25.39 -10.59 -29.43
N VAL A 52 -24.41 -11.15 -28.71
CA VAL A 52 -24.44 -12.53 -28.21
C VAL A 52 -24.83 -12.51 -26.74
N GLY A 53 -25.73 -13.41 -26.34
CA GLY A 53 -26.13 -13.55 -24.94
C GLY A 53 -24.96 -13.98 -24.06
N ILE A 54 -24.82 -13.35 -22.88
CA ILE A 54 -23.80 -13.69 -21.88
C ILE A 54 -24.45 -14.52 -20.79
N ASP A 55 -23.84 -15.64 -20.41
CA ASP A 55 -24.33 -16.53 -19.35
C ASP A 55 -23.57 -16.35 -18.03
N LEU A 56 -22.31 -15.88 -18.11
CA LEU A 56 -21.41 -15.72 -16.98
C LEU A 56 -20.44 -14.55 -17.21
N ILE A 57 -20.14 -13.80 -16.15
CA ILE A 57 -19.04 -12.82 -16.17
C ILE A 57 -17.87 -13.33 -15.32
N ALA A 58 -16.72 -13.59 -15.93
CA ALA A 58 -15.50 -13.92 -15.21
C ALA A 58 -14.71 -12.63 -14.92
N VAL A 59 -14.22 -12.46 -13.68
CA VAL A 59 -13.50 -11.25 -13.28
C VAL A 59 -12.22 -11.57 -12.51
N GLY A 60 -11.15 -10.86 -12.85
CA GLY A 60 -9.89 -10.90 -12.13
C GLY A 60 -10.01 -10.38 -10.70
N MET A 61 -9.67 -11.22 -9.73
CA MET A 61 -9.66 -10.91 -8.30
C MET A 61 -8.27 -10.55 -7.78
N GLY A 62 -7.30 -10.39 -8.68
CA GLY A 62 -5.93 -10.02 -8.35
C GLY A 62 -5.03 -11.24 -8.05
N PRO A 63 -3.89 -11.02 -7.38
CA PRO A 63 -3.41 -9.75 -6.82
C PRO A 63 -3.14 -8.66 -7.87
N GLY A 64 -3.32 -7.40 -7.47
CA GLY A 64 -3.09 -6.24 -8.32
C GLY A 64 -3.23 -4.90 -7.57
N PRO A 65 -2.89 -3.76 -8.20
CA PRO A 65 -3.06 -2.44 -7.60
C PRO A 65 -4.50 -2.17 -7.16
N PHE A 66 -4.66 -1.55 -5.99
CA PHE A 66 -5.94 -1.40 -5.30
C PHE A 66 -7.04 -0.71 -6.15
N THR A 67 -6.68 0.38 -6.84
CA THR A 67 -7.63 1.16 -7.66
C THR A 67 -8.12 0.34 -8.86
N GLY A 68 -7.19 -0.20 -9.66
CA GLY A 68 -7.52 -0.98 -10.85
C GLY A 68 -8.37 -2.21 -10.54
N LEU A 69 -8.00 -2.94 -9.48
CA LEU A 69 -8.72 -4.14 -9.07
C LEU A 69 -10.17 -3.84 -8.67
N ARG A 70 -10.40 -2.78 -7.89
CA ARG A 70 -11.77 -2.40 -7.47
C ARG A 70 -12.64 -1.95 -8.63
N VAL A 71 -12.08 -1.23 -9.59
CA VAL A 71 -12.81 -0.80 -10.78
C VAL A 71 -13.33 -2.00 -11.55
N GLY A 72 -12.47 -2.99 -11.85
CA GLY A 72 -12.87 -4.20 -12.58
C GLY A 72 -13.91 -5.03 -11.83
N ILE A 73 -13.70 -5.28 -10.54
CA ILE A 73 -14.63 -6.07 -9.70
C ILE A 73 -15.98 -5.38 -9.60
N ALA A 74 -16.03 -4.09 -9.25
CA ALA A 74 -17.28 -3.36 -9.11
C ALA A 74 -18.03 -3.27 -10.45
N PHE A 75 -17.31 -3.05 -11.56
CA PHE A 75 -17.89 -3.03 -12.90
C PHE A 75 -18.51 -4.39 -13.26
N ALA A 76 -17.77 -5.48 -13.10
CA ALA A 76 -18.22 -6.83 -13.43
C ALA A 76 -19.44 -7.25 -12.60
N GLN A 77 -19.42 -7.00 -11.29
CA GLN A 77 -20.54 -7.30 -10.39
C GLN A 77 -21.79 -6.48 -10.73
N SER A 78 -21.62 -5.20 -11.04
CA SER A 78 -22.74 -4.33 -11.43
C SER A 78 -23.33 -4.74 -12.79
N LEU A 79 -22.48 -5.10 -13.75
CA LEU A 79 -22.91 -5.59 -15.05
C LEU A 79 -23.64 -6.93 -14.93
N ALA A 80 -23.11 -7.86 -14.13
CA ALA A 80 -23.73 -9.15 -13.86
C ALA A 80 -25.12 -8.98 -13.23
N LEU A 81 -25.24 -8.07 -12.26
CA LEU A 81 -26.50 -7.72 -11.64
C LEU A 81 -27.49 -7.16 -12.67
N GLY A 82 -27.06 -6.22 -13.54
CA GLY A 82 -27.90 -5.63 -14.58
C GLY A 82 -28.33 -6.61 -15.66
N MET A 83 -27.50 -7.60 -15.98
CA MET A 83 -27.80 -8.66 -16.94
C MET A 83 -28.57 -9.84 -16.32
N ASN A 84 -28.73 -9.86 -14.99
CA ASN A 84 -29.28 -10.99 -14.23
C ASN A 84 -28.52 -12.30 -14.49
N VAL A 85 -27.20 -12.23 -14.49
CA VAL A 85 -26.28 -13.37 -14.65
C VAL A 85 -25.35 -13.48 -13.45
N LYS A 86 -24.71 -14.64 -13.30
CA LYS A 86 -23.69 -14.82 -12.26
C LYS A 86 -22.38 -14.17 -12.68
N TRP A 87 -21.62 -13.72 -11.70
CA TRP A 87 -20.19 -13.42 -11.87
C TRP A 87 -19.35 -14.52 -11.20
N HIS A 88 -18.10 -14.65 -11.62
CA HIS A 88 -17.15 -15.60 -11.07
C HIS A 88 -15.77 -14.96 -10.93
N GLY A 89 -15.25 -14.91 -9.70
CA GLY A 89 -13.92 -14.38 -9.42
C GLY A 89 -12.82 -15.38 -9.72
N VAL A 90 -11.76 -14.94 -10.41
CA VAL A 90 -10.60 -15.75 -10.81
C VAL A 90 -9.31 -15.07 -10.36
N CYS A 91 -8.33 -15.82 -9.87
CA CYS A 91 -7.02 -15.24 -9.57
C CYS A 91 -6.30 -14.86 -10.87
N SER A 92 -5.87 -13.60 -10.96
CA SER A 92 -5.23 -13.06 -12.16
C SER A 92 -3.87 -13.71 -12.43
N LEU A 93 -3.13 -14.14 -11.38
CA LEU A 93 -1.89 -14.92 -11.56
C LEU A 93 -2.17 -16.31 -12.14
N ASP A 94 -3.27 -16.96 -11.77
CA ASP A 94 -3.65 -18.26 -12.35
C ASP A 94 -3.97 -18.10 -13.84
N ALA A 95 -4.70 -17.04 -14.21
CA ALA A 95 -4.98 -16.72 -15.61
C ALA A 95 -3.71 -16.36 -16.41
N MET A 96 -2.69 -15.80 -15.77
CA MET A 96 -1.38 -15.52 -16.39
C MET A 96 -0.54 -16.80 -16.56
N ALA A 97 -0.63 -17.72 -15.60
CA ALA A 97 0.12 -18.98 -15.60
C ALA A 97 -0.48 -20.06 -16.52
N PHE A 98 -1.79 -20.02 -16.78
CA PHE A 98 -2.53 -21.05 -17.49
C PHE A 98 -1.88 -21.47 -18.82
N ASN A 99 -1.59 -20.50 -19.70
CA ASN A 99 -0.99 -20.79 -21.00
C ASN A 99 0.50 -21.11 -20.92
N LEU A 100 1.21 -20.69 -19.86
CA LEU A 100 2.62 -21.02 -19.68
C LEU A 100 2.79 -22.52 -19.43
N ALA A 101 1.89 -23.09 -18.62
CA ALA A 101 1.87 -24.52 -18.36
C ALA A 101 1.43 -25.34 -19.58
N GLU A 102 0.38 -24.92 -20.30
CA GLU A 102 -0.13 -25.68 -21.46
C GLU A 102 0.73 -25.54 -22.72
N GLN A 103 1.28 -24.34 -23.02
CA GLN A 103 1.89 -24.06 -24.33
C GLN A 103 3.41 -24.08 -24.31
N LYS A 104 4.06 -23.86 -23.15
CA LYS A 104 5.53 -23.81 -23.05
C LYS A 104 6.18 -25.04 -22.41
N ASP A 105 5.38 -26.04 -22.01
CA ASP A 105 5.84 -27.22 -21.24
C ASP A 105 6.69 -26.85 -20.01
N GLU A 106 6.44 -25.68 -19.42
CA GLU A 106 7.14 -25.22 -18.23
C GLU A 106 6.52 -25.87 -17.00
N LYS A 107 7.29 -26.74 -16.36
CA LYS A 107 6.80 -27.56 -15.24
C LYS A 107 6.99 -26.92 -13.88
N ASP A 108 7.89 -25.95 -13.76
CA ASP A 108 8.18 -25.26 -12.50
C ASP A 108 8.61 -23.83 -12.77
N PHE A 109 7.77 -22.87 -12.39
CA PHE A 109 8.00 -21.47 -12.68
C PHE A 109 7.26 -20.55 -11.72
N ILE A 110 7.63 -19.28 -11.72
CA ILE A 110 6.94 -18.20 -11.02
C ILE A 110 6.35 -17.26 -12.05
N VAL A 111 5.10 -16.82 -11.87
CA VAL A 111 4.58 -15.62 -12.53
C VAL A 111 4.57 -14.47 -11.54
N SER A 112 4.78 -13.25 -12.02
CA SER A 112 4.72 -12.09 -11.15
C SER A 112 4.28 -10.79 -11.83
N THR A 113 3.48 -9.99 -11.11
CA THR A 113 2.95 -8.68 -11.52
C THR A 113 3.50 -7.56 -10.66
N ASP A 114 3.43 -6.32 -11.14
CA ASP A 114 3.96 -5.14 -10.44
C ASP A 114 3.15 -4.84 -9.16
N ALA A 115 3.80 -4.92 -8.00
CA ALA A 115 3.20 -4.54 -6.70
C ALA A 115 3.53 -3.10 -6.29
N ARG A 116 4.14 -2.32 -7.20
CA ARG A 116 4.77 -1.01 -6.96
C ARG A 116 5.91 -1.11 -5.95
N ARG A 117 6.58 0.01 -5.69
CA ARG A 117 7.67 0.13 -4.68
C ARG A 117 8.82 -0.86 -4.86
N LYS A 118 9.12 -1.27 -6.10
CA LYS A 118 10.14 -2.28 -6.44
C LYS A 118 9.84 -3.68 -5.85
N GLU A 119 8.58 -3.95 -5.54
CA GLU A 119 8.08 -5.27 -5.14
C GLU A 119 7.23 -5.86 -6.27
N ARG A 120 7.02 -7.18 -6.21
CA ARG A 120 6.18 -7.91 -7.16
C ARG A 120 5.18 -8.79 -6.42
N PHE A 121 3.96 -8.86 -6.93
CA PHE A 121 3.02 -9.90 -6.53
C PHE A 121 3.35 -11.16 -7.32
N TRP A 122 3.44 -12.31 -6.67
CA TRP A 122 3.93 -13.52 -7.32
C TRP A 122 3.32 -14.78 -6.74
N ALA A 123 3.33 -15.85 -7.54
CA ALA A 123 3.04 -17.21 -7.10
C ALA A 123 3.84 -18.20 -7.97
N ARG A 124 4.19 -19.35 -7.37
CA ARG A 124 4.88 -20.44 -8.02
C ARG A 124 3.89 -21.50 -8.49
N TYR A 125 4.18 -22.10 -9.62
CA TYR A 125 3.36 -23.10 -10.28
C TYR A 125 4.22 -24.31 -10.58
N GLU A 126 3.74 -25.49 -10.19
CA GLU A 126 4.33 -26.77 -10.52
C GLU A 126 3.30 -27.60 -11.30
N ASN A 127 3.66 -28.08 -12.49
CA ASN A 127 2.78 -28.82 -13.41
C ASN A 127 1.43 -28.12 -13.64
N GLY A 128 1.46 -26.80 -13.84
CA GLY A 128 0.27 -25.97 -14.05
C GLY A 128 -0.59 -25.73 -12.82
N LYS A 129 -0.19 -26.21 -11.64
CA LYS A 129 -0.91 -25.99 -10.38
C LYS A 129 -0.15 -25.02 -9.50
N ARG A 130 -0.87 -24.06 -8.92
CA ARG A 130 -0.31 -23.12 -7.96
C ARG A 130 0.11 -23.86 -6.68
N VAL A 131 1.34 -23.66 -6.21
CA VAL A 131 1.89 -24.36 -5.02
C VAL A 131 1.97 -23.51 -3.75
N ASN A 132 1.77 -22.20 -3.86
CA ASN A 132 1.67 -21.28 -2.73
C ASN A 132 0.51 -20.30 -2.91
N GLU A 133 0.07 -19.67 -1.82
CA GLU A 133 -0.80 -18.51 -1.95
C GLU A 133 -0.07 -17.35 -2.62
N PRO A 134 -0.78 -16.45 -3.34
CA PRO A 134 -0.16 -15.25 -3.87
C PRO A 134 0.56 -14.44 -2.78
N GLN A 135 1.81 -14.07 -3.06
CA GLN A 135 2.73 -13.41 -2.14
C GLN A 135 3.24 -12.09 -2.72
N VAL A 136 3.80 -11.23 -1.86
CA VAL A 136 4.48 -9.99 -2.25
C VAL A 136 5.92 -10.07 -1.75
N GLY A 137 6.86 -9.70 -2.60
CA GLY A 137 8.29 -9.71 -2.26
C GLY A 137 9.09 -8.88 -3.23
N LYS A 138 10.36 -8.63 -2.91
CA LYS A 138 11.27 -7.95 -3.82
C LYS A 138 11.76 -8.91 -4.91
N SER A 139 12.10 -8.38 -6.08
CA SER A 139 12.58 -9.21 -7.20
C SER A 139 13.79 -10.08 -6.83
N ASP A 140 14.75 -9.52 -6.08
CA ASP A 140 15.96 -10.23 -5.63
C ASP A 140 15.69 -11.35 -4.63
N GLU A 141 14.57 -11.30 -3.90
CA GLU A 141 14.13 -12.38 -3.03
C GLU A 141 13.44 -13.50 -3.82
N ILE A 142 12.66 -13.12 -4.84
CA ILE A 142 11.96 -14.07 -5.73
C ILE A 142 12.98 -14.84 -6.59
N GLU A 143 14.03 -14.17 -7.06
CA GLU A 143 15.08 -14.82 -7.86
C GLU A 143 15.84 -15.92 -7.09
N LYS A 144 15.86 -15.88 -5.75
CA LYS A 144 16.51 -16.90 -4.91
C LYS A 144 15.84 -18.28 -4.99
N PHE A 145 14.60 -18.37 -5.47
CA PHE A 145 13.95 -19.66 -5.69
C PHE A 145 14.60 -20.47 -6.82
N GLY A 146 15.44 -19.87 -7.66
CA GLY A 146 16.20 -20.58 -8.70
C GLY A 146 15.34 -21.16 -9.83
N VAL A 147 14.08 -20.74 -9.93
CA VAL A 147 13.14 -21.11 -10.99
C VAL A 147 12.89 -19.93 -11.92
N LYS A 148 12.42 -20.21 -13.14
CA LYS A 148 12.16 -19.16 -14.13
C LYS A 148 11.02 -18.24 -13.68
N VAL A 149 11.23 -16.93 -13.82
CA VAL A 149 10.24 -15.92 -13.45
C VAL A 149 9.68 -15.26 -14.71
N PHE A 150 8.37 -15.35 -14.89
CA PHE A 150 7.60 -14.73 -15.96
C PHE A 150 6.97 -13.44 -15.44
N ASN A 151 7.46 -12.30 -15.91
CA ASN A 151 7.10 -10.99 -15.39
C ASN A 151 6.01 -10.30 -16.22
N GLU A 152 5.14 -9.55 -15.54
CA GLU A 152 4.37 -8.46 -16.15
C GLU A 152 5.27 -7.54 -16.96
N GLY A 153 4.81 -7.17 -18.15
CA GLY A 153 5.58 -6.53 -19.22
C GLY A 153 5.55 -7.41 -20.46
N ASP A 154 5.97 -8.66 -20.29
CA ASP A 154 5.99 -9.68 -21.34
C ASP A 154 4.78 -10.62 -21.26
N TYR A 155 4.28 -10.85 -20.03
CA TYR A 155 3.19 -11.77 -19.75
C TYR A 155 2.12 -11.07 -18.93
N TYR A 156 0.86 -11.42 -19.13
CA TYR A 156 -0.28 -10.78 -18.46
C TYR A 156 -1.38 -11.81 -18.25
N PRO A 157 -2.31 -11.58 -17.32
CA PRO A 157 -3.52 -12.40 -17.18
C PRO A 157 -4.24 -12.52 -18.54
N ASP A 158 -4.48 -13.75 -18.99
CA ASP A 158 -5.21 -13.99 -20.24
C ASP A 158 -6.72 -14.09 -19.95
N PRO A 159 -7.57 -13.20 -20.51
CA PRO A 159 -9.00 -13.26 -20.31
C PRO A 159 -9.64 -14.54 -20.89
N ILE A 160 -9.02 -15.20 -21.88
CA ILE A 160 -9.51 -16.50 -22.39
C ILE A 160 -9.26 -17.61 -21.36
N ALA A 161 -8.05 -17.66 -20.79
CA ALA A 161 -7.74 -18.57 -19.69
C ALA A 161 -8.64 -18.32 -18.47
N MET A 162 -8.92 -17.05 -18.16
CA MET A 162 -9.83 -16.66 -17.09
C MET A 162 -11.23 -17.25 -17.29
N ALA A 163 -11.77 -17.18 -18.51
CA ALA A 163 -13.06 -17.79 -18.83
C ALA A 163 -13.07 -19.31 -18.61
N LYS A 164 -11.99 -20.00 -19.00
CA LYS A 164 -11.84 -21.46 -18.77
C LYS A 164 -11.79 -21.78 -17.28
N ILE A 165 -10.96 -21.07 -16.50
CA ILE A 165 -10.82 -21.26 -15.05
C ILE A 165 -12.16 -21.04 -14.34
N ALA A 166 -12.91 -20.02 -14.75
CA ALA A 166 -14.22 -19.70 -14.15
C ALA A 166 -15.27 -20.82 -14.33
N LEU A 167 -15.13 -21.64 -15.37
CA LEU A 167 -16.02 -22.77 -15.64
C LEU A 167 -15.60 -24.05 -14.90
N SER A 168 -14.33 -24.18 -14.50
CA SER A 168 -13.79 -25.40 -13.89
C SER A 168 -13.56 -25.31 -12.38
N ASN A 169 -13.39 -24.10 -11.84
CA ASN A 169 -12.93 -23.89 -10.46
C ASN A 169 -14.02 -23.29 -9.56
N THR A 170 -13.72 -23.24 -8.26
CA THR A 170 -14.56 -22.52 -7.28
C THR A 170 -14.31 -21.03 -7.38
N SER A 171 -15.37 -20.24 -7.22
CA SER A 171 -15.27 -18.78 -7.30
C SER A 171 -14.50 -18.17 -6.15
N ILE A 172 -13.74 -17.12 -6.46
CA ILE A 172 -13.09 -16.28 -5.46
C ILE A 172 -14.02 -15.10 -5.17
N ASP A 173 -14.61 -15.10 -3.97
CA ASP A 173 -15.63 -14.10 -3.60
C ASP A 173 -15.03 -12.80 -3.04
N GLN A 174 -13.75 -12.81 -2.66
CA GLN A 174 -13.06 -11.67 -2.04
C GLN A 174 -11.79 -11.28 -2.84
N PRO A 175 -11.51 -9.99 -3.02
CA PRO A 175 -10.29 -9.56 -3.70
C PRO A 175 -9.03 -10.08 -3.00
N ILE A 176 -8.05 -10.54 -3.77
CA ILE A 176 -6.78 -11.07 -3.27
C ILE A 176 -5.84 -9.90 -2.95
N TYR A 177 -6.05 -9.30 -1.78
CA TYR A 177 -5.15 -8.28 -1.25
C TYR A 177 -4.00 -8.91 -0.46
N VAL A 178 -2.86 -9.06 -1.14
CA VAL A 178 -1.65 -9.66 -0.55
C VAL A 178 -0.90 -8.68 0.38
N ARG A 179 -1.07 -7.37 0.13
CA ARG A 179 -0.57 -6.31 1.01
C ARG A 179 -1.74 -5.75 1.82
N LYS A 180 -1.55 -5.55 3.14
CA LYS A 180 -2.46 -4.69 3.91
C LYS A 180 -2.43 -3.28 3.31
N PRO A 181 -3.56 -2.58 3.16
CA PRO A 181 -3.58 -1.21 2.66
C PRO A 181 -2.55 -0.36 3.42
N ASP A 182 -1.70 0.38 2.70
CA ASP A 182 -0.72 1.29 3.32
C ASP A 182 -1.40 2.44 4.09
N ALA A 183 -2.70 2.61 3.89
CA ALA A 183 -3.54 3.52 4.65
C ALA A 183 -3.98 2.85 5.94
N HIS A 184 -3.33 3.19 7.05
CA HIS A 184 -3.91 2.96 8.37
C HIS A 184 -5.10 3.90 8.54
N PRO A 185 -6.25 3.42 9.05
CA PRO A 185 -7.35 4.31 9.40
C PRO A 185 -6.86 5.36 10.40
N LEU A 186 -7.41 6.56 10.30
CA LEU A 186 -7.13 7.61 11.29
C LEU A 186 -7.55 7.10 12.67
N PRO A 187 -6.81 7.45 13.74
CA PRO A 187 -7.24 7.15 15.09
C PRO A 187 -8.65 7.69 15.35
N GLU A 188 -9.55 6.84 15.85
CA GLU A 188 -10.93 7.22 16.14
C GLU A 188 -10.99 8.37 17.15
N ASN A 189 -11.88 9.34 16.89
CA ASN A 189 -12.10 10.52 17.75
C ASN A 189 -10.86 11.39 18.00
N VAL A 190 -9.82 11.30 17.16
CA VAL A 190 -8.63 12.16 17.25
C VAL A 190 -8.64 13.19 16.13
N LYS A 191 -8.56 14.47 16.51
CA LYS A 191 -8.38 15.58 15.59
C LYS A 191 -6.92 15.99 15.56
N PHE A 192 -6.34 16.08 14.36
CA PHE A 192 -5.01 16.64 14.14
C PHE A 192 -5.11 18.08 13.67
N ARG A 193 -4.45 19.01 14.35
CA ARG A 193 -4.46 20.44 14.03
C ARG A 193 -3.09 21.06 14.26
N GLU A 194 -2.92 22.28 13.79
CA GLU A 194 -1.72 23.07 14.12
C GLU A 194 -1.56 23.18 15.64
N PHE A 195 -0.30 23.04 16.08
CA PHE A 195 0.06 23.30 17.47
C PHE A 195 0.20 24.81 17.67
N THR A 196 -0.38 25.33 18.74
CA THR A 196 -0.47 26.78 19.00
C THR A 196 -0.02 27.13 20.41
N ALA A 197 0.08 28.42 20.72
CA ALA A 197 0.56 28.87 22.03
C ALA A 197 -0.30 28.38 23.22
N ILE A 198 -1.59 28.09 23.02
CA ILE A 198 -2.46 27.55 24.09
C ILE A 198 -2.09 26.11 24.46
N ASP A 199 -1.44 25.38 23.56
CA ASP A 199 -1.04 23.98 23.78
C ASP A 199 0.25 23.84 24.61
N LEU A 200 0.98 24.95 24.86
CA LEU A 200 2.25 24.95 25.58
C LEU A 200 2.15 24.34 26.99
N VAL A 201 1.14 24.76 27.76
CA VAL A 201 0.98 24.31 29.15
C VAL A 201 0.61 22.81 29.19
N PRO A 202 -0.39 22.32 28.43
CA PRO A 202 -0.64 20.89 28.31
C PRO A 202 0.55 20.07 27.80
N ALA A 203 1.31 20.58 26.82
CA ALA A 203 2.47 19.86 26.27
C ALA A 203 3.58 19.67 27.32
N VAL A 204 3.87 20.70 28.11
CA VAL A 204 4.84 20.60 29.23
C VAL A 204 4.38 19.57 30.27
N ALA A 205 3.07 19.47 30.53
CA ALA A 205 2.53 18.45 31.43
C ALA A 205 2.74 17.04 30.88
N ILE A 206 2.48 16.83 29.58
CA ILE A 206 2.76 15.55 28.89
C ILE A 206 4.25 15.22 28.96
N GLU A 207 5.14 16.16 28.68
CA GLU A 207 6.61 15.96 28.73
C GLU A 207 7.09 15.51 30.09
N LYS A 208 6.63 16.19 31.14
CA LYS A 208 6.97 15.82 32.51
C LYS A 208 6.47 14.42 32.86
N ALA A 209 5.28 14.04 32.39
CA ALA A 209 4.74 12.71 32.62
C ALA A 209 5.47 11.62 31.83
N VAL A 210 5.90 11.90 30.61
CA VAL A 210 6.50 10.92 29.69
C VAL A 210 8.01 10.75 29.90
N TYR A 211 8.74 11.86 30.07
CA TYR A 211 10.21 11.87 30.09
C TYR A 211 10.80 12.24 31.47
N ALA A 212 9.94 12.50 32.46
CA ALA A 212 10.34 12.88 33.82
C ALA A 212 11.34 14.05 33.82
N LYS A 213 12.59 13.80 34.23
CA LYS A 213 13.65 14.83 34.33
C LYS A 213 14.32 15.16 32.99
N SER A 214 14.07 14.39 31.94
CA SER A 214 14.69 14.55 30.62
C SER A 214 13.79 15.28 29.61
N GLY A 215 12.58 15.67 30.03
CA GLY A 215 11.64 16.37 29.17
C GLY A 215 12.00 17.84 28.95
N TRP A 216 11.43 18.42 27.90
CA TRP A 216 11.64 19.83 27.59
C TRP A 216 11.04 20.74 28.67
N THR A 217 11.79 21.79 29.02
CA THR A 217 11.31 22.85 29.90
C THR A 217 10.34 23.78 29.17
N SER A 218 9.52 24.51 29.93
CA SER A 218 8.63 25.55 29.37
C SER A 218 9.40 26.61 28.57
N GLY A 219 10.63 26.94 28.98
CA GLY A 219 11.52 27.87 28.26
C GLY A 219 11.95 27.32 26.90
N GLN A 220 12.42 26.06 26.86
CA GLN A 220 12.83 25.40 25.61
C GLN A 220 11.68 25.31 24.61
N PHE A 221 10.47 24.97 25.06
CA PHE A 221 9.31 25.02 24.18
C PHE A 221 9.08 26.42 23.61
N LYS A 222 9.05 27.45 24.47
CA LYS A 222 8.83 28.83 24.00
C LYS A 222 9.87 29.27 22.97
N GLU A 223 11.15 28.97 23.22
CA GLU A 223 12.23 29.27 22.27
C GLU A 223 12.07 28.51 20.95
N GLU A 224 11.70 27.23 21.02
CA GLU A 224 11.52 26.40 19.85
C GLU A 224 10.32 26.85 19.00
N PHE A 225 9.20 27.17 19.64
CA PHE A 225 8.01 27.68 18.96
C PHE A 225 8.20 29.10 18.42
N ALA A 226 9.03 29.93 19.06
CA ALA A 226 9.36 31.26 18.55
C ALA A 226 10.16 31.22 17.23
N LYS A 227 10.73 30.07 16.84
CA LYS A 227 11.44 29.89 15.56
C LYS A 227 10.48 29.67 14.36
N ALA A 228 9.17 29.53 14.59
CA ALA A 228 8.16 29.32 13.54
C ALA A 228 7.72 30.65 12.86
N PRO A 229 7.40 30.68 11.54
CA PRO A 229 6.74 29.58 10.83
C PRO A 229 7.25 29.19 9.43
N LYS A 230 8.39 29.70 8.91
CA LYS A 230 8.82 29.28 7.54
C LYS A 230 9.52 27.93 7.49
N ASN A 231 10.32 27.61 8.51
CA ASN A 231 11.21 26.43 8.50
C ASN A 231 10.81 25.35 9.51
N ALA A 232 9.75 25.56 10.29
CA ALA A 232 9.30 24.60 11.28
C ALA A 232 7.83 24.23 11.06
N TYR A 233 7.45 23.02 11.47
CA TYR A 233 6.06 22.59 11.51
C TYR A 233 5.78 21.82 12.78
N TYR A 234 4.76 22.27 13.51
CA TYR A 234 4.32 21.68 14.74
C TYR A 234 2.84 21.33 14.67
N ILE A 235 2.50 20.13 15.13
CA ILE A 235 1.17 19.56 15.04
C ILE A 235 0.74 19.00 16.38
N ALA A 236 -0.53 19.21 16.73
CA ALA A 236 -1.20 18.70 17.91
C ALA A 236 -2.19 17.60 17.54
N ALA A 237 -2.31 16.60 18.41
CA ALA A 237 -3.41 15.63 18.42
C ALA A 237 -4.32 15.94 19.61
N GLU A 238 -5.60 16.09 19.33
CA GLU A 238 -6.64 16.44 20.30
C GLU A 238 -7.73 15.35 20.34
N SER A 239 -8.20 15.01 21.53
CA SER A 239 -9.37 14.15 21.75
C SER A 239 -10.23 14.77 22.84
N ASN A 240 -11.54 14.89 22.59
CA ASN A 240 -12.50 15.52 23.52
C ASN A 240 -12.08 16.91 24.03
N GLY A 241 -11.38 17.70 23.19
CA GLY A 241 -10.88 19.03 23.56
C GLY A 241 -9.57 19.04 24.34
N GLU A 242 -8.99 17.87 24.66
CA GLU A 242 -7.73 17.74 25.39
C GLU A 242 -6.56 17.44 24.46
N LEU A 243 -5.41 18.07 24.71
CA LEU A 243 -4.17 17.73 24.02
C LEU A 243 -3.70 16.34 24.49
N ILE A 244 -3.61 15.40 23.56
CA ILE A 244 -3.20 14.02 23.84
C ILE A 244 -1.85 13.65 23.23
N GLY A 245 -1.28 14.53 22.41
CA GLY A 245 0.07 14.40 21.86
C GLY A 245 0.43 15.57 20.95
N TYR A 246 1.70 15.68 20.61
CA TYR A 246 2.21 16.66 19.66
C TYR A 246 3.47 16.14 18.96
N ALA A 247 3.82 16.79 17.86
CA ALA A 247 5.03 16.49 17.12
C ALA A 247 5.59 17.75 16.44
N GLY A 248 6.89 17.74 16.17
CA GLY A 248 7.64 18.88 15.65
C GLY A 248 8.74 18.47 14.69
N ILE A 249 8.89 19.22 13.61
CA ILE A 249 9.95 19.07 12.63
C ILE A 249 10.51 20.44 12.24
N TYR A 250 11.81 20.50 11.96
CA TYR A 250 12.50 21.68 11.47
C TYR A 250 13.28 21.39 10.19
N TYR A 251 13.30 22.33 9.26
CA TYR A 251 13.97 22.23 7.96
C TYR A 251 15.15 23.20 7.91
N LEU A 252 16.36 22.69 7.69
CA LEU A 252 17.57 23.50 7.52
C LEU A 252 17.77 23.91 6.04
N SER A 253 18.08 22.94 5.17
CA SER A 253 18.41 23.18 3.77
C SER A 253 18.38 21.92 2.90
N GLU A 254 18.93 20.80 3.39
CA GLU A 254 18.99 19.53 2.66
C GLU A 254 18.17 18.41 3.32
N PHE A 255 18.00 18.49 4.63
CA PHE A 255 17.25 17.53 5.42
C PHE A 255 16.32 18.25 6.39
N ALA A 256 15.30 17.52 6.83
CA ALA A 256 14.38 17.94 7.87
C ALA A 256 14.60 17.07 9.12
N ASP A 257 14.76 17.71 10.28
CA ASP A 257 14.99 17.04 11.56
C ASP A 257 13.70 17.01 12.37
N ILE A 258 13.24 15.80 12.71
CA ILE A 258 12.14 15.60 13.65
C ILE A 258 12.69 15.84 15.05
N HIS A 259 12.27 16.93 15.68
CA HIS A 259 12.69 17.28 17.03
C HIS A 259 11.92 16.48 18.09
N THR A 260 10.64 16.21 17.85
CA THR A 260 9.79 15.54 18.84
C THR A 260 8.60 14.84 18.20
N ILE A 261 8.26 13.68 18.75
CA ILE A 261 6.98 13.00 18.58
C ILE A 261 6.61 12.43 19.94
N THR A 262 5.59 13.00 20.57
CA THR A 262 5.17 12.62 21.92
C THR A 262 3.67 12.37 21.95
N VAL A 263 3.30 11.22 22.51
CA VAL A 263 1.91 10.83 22.76
C VAL A 263 1.77 10.51 24.24
N SER A 264 0.74 11.07 24.88
CA SER A 264 0.37 10.78 26.27
C SER A 264 0.21 9.27 26.47
N ALA A 265 0.60 8.76 27.65
CA ALA A 265 0.68 7.32 27.92
C ALA A 265 -0.62 6.57 27.61
N ASP A 266 -1.76 7.12 28.05
CA ASP A 266 -3.10 6.53 27.90
C ASP A 266 -3.63 6.53 26.46
N HIS A 267 -2.93 7.22 25.55
CA HIS A 267 -3.29 7.32 24.13
C HIS A 267 -2.27 6.66 23.19
N ARG A 268 -1.26 5.98 23.72
CA ARG A 268 -0.29 5.21 22.92
C ARG A 268 -0.94 3.99 22.27
N ARG A 269 -0.24 3.45 21.26
CA ARG A 269 -0.64 2.24 20.50
C ARG A 269 -2.00 2.33 19.79
N LYS A 270 -2.60 3.52 19.72
CA LYS A 270 -3.83 3.83 18.96
C LYS A 270 -3.59 4.44 17.58
N GLY A 271 -2.37 4.35 17.05
CA GLY A 271 -2.01 4.86 15.71
C GLY A 271 -1.61 6.34 15.64
N ILE A 272 -1.71 7.11 16.73
CA ILE A 272 -1.43 8.56 16.75
C ILE A 272 0.01 8.90 16.35
N GLY A 273 1.01 8.20 16.92
CA GLY A 273 2.42 8.43 16.58
C GLY A 273 2.73 8.15 15.10
N ARG A 274 2.05 7.15 14.51
CA ARG A 274 2.18 6.83 13.08
C ARG A 274 1.62 7.94 12.20
N GLU A 275 0.46 8.49 12.58
CA GLU A 275 -0.15 9.59 11.86
C GLU A 275 0.66 10.89 11.99
N PHE A 276 1.26 11.18 13.16
CA PHE A 276 2.22 12.27 13.29
C PHE A 276 3.40 12.11 12.33
N LEU A 277 4.09 10.96 12.39
CA LEU A 277 5.25 10.70 11.55
C LEU A 277 4.94 10.84 10.05
N LYS A 278 3.80 10.29 9.62
CA LYS A 278 3.30 10.42 8.24
C LYS A 278 3.12 11.89 7.82
N ARG A 279 2.55 12.72 8.69
CA ARG A 279 2.33 14.15 8.42
C ARG A 279 3.64 14.93 8.36
N LEU A 280 4.58 14.64 9.25
CA LEU A 280 5.91 15.24 9.23
C LEU A 280 6.69 14.89 7.95
N ILE A 281 6.65 13.62 7.53
CA ILE A 281 7.24 13.16 6.26
C ILE A 281 6.61 13.90 5.06
N ASN A 282 5.28 13.99 5.03
CA ASN A 282 4.58 14.70 3.95
C ASN A 282 4.96 16.19 3.91
N TRP A 283 5.06 16.83 5.08
CA TRP A 283 5.50 18.22 5.17
C TRP A 283 6.95 18.40 4.66
N ALA A 284 7.86 17.51 5.04
CA ALA A 284 9.25 17.54 4.57
C ALA A 284 9.35 17.36 3.04
N ARG A 285 8.51 16.51 2.45
CA ARG A 285 8.40 16.35 0.98
C ARG A 285 7.91 17.63 0.31
N VAL A 286 6.93 18.32 0.88
CA VAL A 286 6.47 19.62 0.38
C VAL A 286 7.60 20.65 0.42
N LYS A 287 8.48 20.59 1.42
CA LYS A 287 9.70 21.39 1.50
C LYS A 287 10.83 20.94 0.55
N LYS A 288 10.65 19.81 -0.15
CA LYS A 288 11.65 19.19 -1.03
C LYS A 288 12.96 18.84 -0.30
N ALA A 289 12.86 18.47 0.98
CA ALA A 289 14.00 17.91 1.70
C ALA A 289 14.45 16.60 1.03
N GLY A 290 15.76 16.39 0.89
CA GLY A 290 16.32 15.14 0.35
C GLY A 290 16.19 13.98 1.32
N ALA A 291 16.22 14.27 2.62
CA ALA A 291 16.02 13.28 3.68
C ALA A 291 15.31 13.85 4.91
N ILE A 292 14.80 12.96 5.74
CA ILE A 292 14.28 13.25 7.08
C ILE A 292 15.10 12.47 8.10
N MET A 293 15.40 13.11 9.22
CA MET A 293 16.24 12.57 10.28
C MET A 293 15.57 12.71 11.64
N LEU A 294 15.97 11.84 12.57
CA LEU A 294 15.53 11.88 13.96
C LEU A 294 16.56 11.24 14.87
N GLU A 295 16.47 11.60 16.15
CA GLU A 295 17.16 10.92 17.23
C GLU A 295 16.17 10.14 18.11
N VAL A 296 16.52 8.90 18.43
CA VAL A 296 15.76 8.07 19.36
C VAL A 296 16.68 7.45 20.39
N ARG A 297 16.27 7.40 21.65
CA ARG A 297 17.05 6.78 22.72
C ARG A 297 17.25 5.28 22.46
N ALA A 298 18.49 4.80 22.60
CA ALA A 298 18.77 3.37 22.55
C ALA A 298 17.99 2.63 23.65
N GLY A 299 17.32 1.54 23.27
CA GLY A 299 16.41 0.79 24.16
C GLY A 299 14.98 1.34 24.20
N ASN A 300 14.61 2.33 23.38
CA ASN A 300 13.22 2.74 23.21
C ASN A 300 12.46 1.75 22.31
N GLU A 301 12.11 0.60 22.86
CA GLU A 301 11.41 -0.50 22.16
C GLU A 301 10.00 -0.11 21.71
N GLU A 302 9.39 0.91 22.30
CA GLU A 302 8.06 1.40 21.91
C GLU A 302 8.09 2.18 20.58
N ALA A 303 9.12 2.99 20.36
CA ALA A 303 9.20 3.90 19.21
C ALA A 303 10.00 3.34 18.04
N LEU A 304 11.04 2.54 18.31
CA LEU A 304 11.96 2.05 17.27
C LEU A 304 11.25 1.26 16.14
N PRO A 305 10.30 0.34 16.44
CA PRO A 305 9.57 -0.38 15.39
C PRO A 305 8.81 0.55 14.45
N LEU A 306 8.21 1.63 14.97
CA LEU A 306 7.49 2.61 14.15
C LEU A 306 8.42 3.27 13.12
N TYR A 307 9.63 3.66 13.52
CA TYR A 307 10.59 4.29 12.62
C TYR A 307 11.13 3.30 11.57
N ILE A 308 11.48 2.09 12.00
CA ILE A 308 11.96 1.03 11.08
C ILE A 308 10.87 0.68 10.06
N GLU A 309 9.63 0.43 10.49
CA GLU A 309 8.49 0.15 9.60
C GLU A 309 8.20 1.30 8.65
N SER A 310 8.46 2.54 9.07
CA SER A 310 8.32 3.73 8.23
C SER A 310 9.50 3.95 7.29
N GLY A 311 10.47 3.04 7.28
CA GLY A 311 11.62 3.02 6.37
C GLY A 311 12.76 3.95 6.78
N PHE A 312 12.92 4.22 8.07
CA PHE A 312 14.13 4.83 8.61
C PHE A 312 15.20 3.77 8.84
N THR A 313 16.46 4.12 8.59
CA THR A 313 17.64 3.31 8.88
C THR A 313 18.53 4.01 9.90
N GLU A 314 19.18 3.23 10.76
CA GLU A 314 20.22 3.77 11.65
C GLU A 314 21.46 4.16 10.83
N ILE A 315 21.97 5.38 11.05
CA ILE A 315 23.18 5.87 10.38
C ILE A 315 24.33 6.16 11.37
N SER A 316 24.03 6.35 12.65
CA SER A 316 25.05 6.65 13.67
C SER A 316 24.50 6.47 15.08
N ARG A 317 25.39 6.42 16.07
CA ARG A 317 25.05 6.46 17.50
C ARG A 317 25.87 7.53 18.21
N ARG A 318 25.21 8.32 19.07
CA ARG A 318 25.86 9.34 19.90
C ARG A 318 25.78 8.94 21.38
N GLN A 319 26.94 8.70 21.98
CA GLN A 319 27.03 8.37 23.41
C GLN A 319 26.71 9.60 24.28
N ASN A 320 26.08 9.35 25.43
CA ASN A 320 25.73 10.36 26.43
C ASN A 320 24.87 11.54 25.92
N TYR A 321 24.16 11.36 24.82
CA TYR A 321 23.38 12.43 24.17
C TYR A 321 22.21 12.92 25.05
N TYR A 322 21.48 12.00 25.69
CA TYR A 322 20.38 12.33 26.60
C TYR A 322 20.82 12.47 28.06
N GLY A 323 22.13 12.42 28.32
CA GLY A 323 22.75 12.36 29.65
C GLY A 323 23.65 11.15 29.83
N PRO A 324 24.38 11.06 30.96
CA PRO A 324 25.35 9.99 31.22
C PRO A 324 24.75 8.59 31.05
N GLY A 325 25.37 7.77 30.22
CA GLY A 325 24.94 6.40 29.90
C GLY A 325 23.76 6.29 28.92
N LEU A 326 23.25 7.41 28.39
CA LEU A 326 22.06 7.41 27.52
C LEU A 326 22.44 7.72 26.07
N THR A 327 22.57 6.66 25.27
CA THR A 327 22.91 6.74 23.83
C THR A 327 21.70 7.17 22.99
N ALA A 328 21.93 8.05 22.01
CA ALA A 328 20.99 8.34 20.92
C ALA A 328 21.36 7.52 19.69
N ILE A 329 20.36 6.90 19.07
CA ILE A 329 20.42 6.32 17.73
C ILE A 329 19.97 7.39 16.76
N ILE A 330 20.82 7.73 15.80
CA ILE A 330 20.52 8.69 14.73
C ILE A 330 19.95 7.90 13.57
N MET A 331 18.71 8.20 13.19
CA MET A 331 18.03 7.52 12.10
C MET A 331 17.75 8.48 10.94
N ARG A 332 17.81 7.96 9.72
CA ARG A 332 17.60 8.71 8.48
C ARG A 332 16.68 7.96 7.52
N LYS A 333 15.89 8.71 6.76
CA LYS A 333 15.07 8.22 5.66
C LYS A 333 15.20 9.17 4.47
N GLU A 334 15.59 8.63 3.31
CA GLU A 334 15.53 9.37 2.04
C GLU A 334 14.06 9.58 1.62
N LEU A 335 13.74 10.74 1.05
CA LEU A 335 12.36 11.19 0.84
C LEU A 335 11.81 11.06 -0.58
#